data_AF-A0A537KJP4-F1
#
_entry.id   AF-A0A537KJP4-F1
#
_cell.length_a   1.000
_cell.length_b   1.000
_cell.length_c   1.000
_cell.angle_alpha   90.00
_cell.angle_beta   90.00
_cell.angle_gamma   90.00
#
_symmetry.space_group_name_H-M   'P 1'
#
loop_
_entity.id
_entity.type
_entity.pdbx_description
1 polymer ?
#
loop_
_entity_poly.entity_id
_entity_poly.type
_entity_poly.pdbx_seq_one_letter_code
_entity_poly.pdbx_strand_id
1 'polypeptide(L)'
;MKQLRSICVAIVFTTSFAINSSSQTANNSSPAAAVFVATTPCDDISKSLFHIPSTSQAQMMTWDLRLYHDPKTSAPATFNLVCTYGMPRQGTRGFMDGATTIELKGSWIIDKGTKENSKAVVCKLTADNSPISLLFLRPNENILHLLDANKNLVVGNGAWSYTLNSTKPVDLSSNKINSQKIISENLSYDSAVFDGRTPCYNPLLSLTGQQVPRCQLIKCRIVLYRDVNTHEPTNFQLYTVHVGGGDTRYSTVGKWTVLQGTKTDEKTVLYQLQPKSEMPQSPLTFMKGDDNILFLLDTEMNCMAGNDYCSFTFNRIRK
;
A
#
# COMPACT_ATOMS: atom_id res chain seq x y z
N MET A 1 -76.19 33.85 54.79
CA MET A 1 -77.24 33.18 53.98
C MET A 1 -77.18 33.75 52.55
N LYS A 2 -77.17 32.88 51.52
CA LYS A 2 -77.13 33.14 50.05
C LYS A 2 -75.77 33.66 49.52
N GLN A 3 -74.84 32.81 49.04
CA GLN A 3 -74.75 32.12 47.73
C GLN A 3 -75.02 33.00 46.48
N LEU A 4 -73.96 33.26 45.71
CA LEU A 4 -74.00 33.27 44.25
C LEU A 4 -72.71 32.65 43.71
N ARG A 5 -72.89 31.62 42.86
CA ARG A 5 -71.86 30.87 42.14
C ARG A 5 -71.61 31.58 40.81
N SER A 6 -70.35 31.80 40.45
CA SER A 6 -69.94 32.13 39.07
C SER A 6 -69.13 30.97 38.50
N ILE A 7 -69.61 30.49 37.36
CA ILE A 7 -69.07 29.39 36.56
C ILE A 7 -68.10 30.00 35.55
N CYS A 8 -66.82 29.66 35.62
CA CYS A 8 -65.86 29.92 34.54
C CYS A 8 -65.80 28.70 33.62
N VAL A 9 -66.25 28.88 32.39
CA VAL A 9 -66.12 27.92 31.29
C VAL A 9 -64.69 28.00 30.76
N ALA A 10 -63.95 26.90 30.84
CA ALA A 10 -62.65 26.74 30.21
C ALA A 10 -62.85 26.28 28.76
N ILE A 11 -62.44 27.12 27.80
CA ILE A 11 -62.38 26.76 26.37
C ILE A 11 -60.97 26.20 26.10
N VAL A 12 -60.88 24.89 25.88
CA VAL A 12 -59.67 24.21 25.43
C VAL A 12 -59.66 24.23 23.90
N PHE A 13 -58.79 25.05 23.31
CA PHE A 13 -58.44 24.96 21.88
C PHE A 13 -57.36 23.88 21.70
N THR A 14 -57.75 22.70 21.23
CA THR A 14 -56.81 21.69 20.73
C THR A 14 -56.48 21.98 19.28
N THR A 15 -55.31 22.58 19.04
CA THR A 15 -54.72 22.70 17.70
C THR A 15 -53.88 21.47 17.39
N SER A 16 -54.41 20.59 16.54
CA SER A 16 -53.67 19.46 15.97
C SER A 16 -52.74 19.96 14.86
N PHE A 17 -51.47 20.23 15.20
CA PHE A 17 -50.41 20.36 14.20
C PHE A 17 -49.93 18.97 13.80
N ALA A 18 -50.27 18.53 12.59
CA ALA A 18 -49.64 17.38 11.96
C ALA A 18 -48.23 17.78 11.50
N ILE A 19 -47.22 17.45 12.30
CA ILE A 19 -45.81 17.60 11.92
C ILE A 19 -45.41 16.33 11.17
N ASN A 20 -45.36 16.40 9.84
CA ASN A 20 -44.66 15.42 9.01
C ASN A 20 -43.16 15.52 9.34
N SER A 21 -42.70 14.77 10.34
CA SER A 21 -41.27 14.53 10.56
C SER A 21 -40.78 13.55 9.52
N SER A 22 -40.40 14.06 8.36
CA SER A 22 -39.53 13.36 7.43
C SER A 22 -38.15 13.25 8.08
N SER A 23 -37.93 12.18 8.84
CA SER A 23 -36.61 11.74 9.27
C SER A 23 -35.83 11.30 8.03
N GLN A 24 -35.30 12.26 7.28
CA GLN A 24 -34.19 11.99 6.38
C GLN A 24 -32.98 11.80 7.28
N THR A 25 -32.66 10.55 7.58
CA THR A 25 -31.34 10.14 8.07
C THR A 25 -30.36 10.48 6.95
N ALA A 26 -29.90 11.74 6.95
CA ALA A 26 -28.75 12.15 6.17
C ALA A 26 -27.59 11.29 6.70
N ASN A 27 -27.21 10.27 5.93
CA ASN A 27 -25.95 9.57 6.08
C ASN A 27 -24.84 10.59 5.82
N ASN A 28 -24.55 11.43 6.81
CA ASN A 28 -23.43 12.35 6.87
C ASN A 28 -22.15 11.52 7.09
N SER A 29 -21.83 10.64 6.15
CA SER A 29 -20.51 10.04 6.10
C SER A 29 -19.54 11.13 5.68
N SER A 30 -18.78 11.67 6.64
CA SER A 30 -17.64 12.54 6.36
C SER A 30 -16.79 11.91 5.24
N PRO A 31 -16.30 12.69 4.25
CA PRO A 31 -15.45 12.14 3.21
C PRO A 31 -14.22 11.47 3.84
N ALA A 32 -13.79 10.35 3.25
CA ALA A 32 -12.57 9.68 3.69
C ALA A 32 -11.36 10.61 3.53
N ALA A 33 -10.52 10.68 4.56
CA ALA A 33 -9.30 11.48 4.56
C ALA A 33 -8.26 10.86 3.62
N ALA A 34 -8.18 9.53 3.58
CA ALA A 34 -7.33 8.79 2.66
C ALA A 34 -8.03 7.51 2.17
N VAL A 35 -7.80 7.16 0.90
CA VAL A 35 -8.33 5.95 0.28
C VAL A 35 -7.20 5.20 -0.40
N PHE A 36 -6.97 3.96 0.01
CA PHE A 36 -5.93 3.09 -0.48
C PHE A 36 -6.52 1.84 -1.14
N VAL A 37 -5.94 1.43 -2.25
CA VAL A 37 -6.38 0.27 -3.04
C VAL A 37 -5.24 -0.69 -3.33
N ALA A 38 -5.53 -1.98 -3.45
CA ALA A 38 -4.55 -3.00 -3.82
C ALA A 38 -5.17 -4.22 -4.48
N THR A 39 -4.31 -4.99 -5.15
CA THR A 39 -4.52 -6.40 -5.46
C THR A 39 -3.34 -7.18 -4.89
N THR A 40 -3.63 -8.08 -3.95
CA THR A 40 -2.64 -8.89 -3.23
C THR A 40 -2.84 -10.38 -3.54
N PRO A 41 -1.86 -11.25 -3.21
CA PRO A 41 -2.13 -12.68 -3.17
C PRO A 41 -3.24 -12.98 -2.14
N CYS A 42 -4.02 -14.03 -2.40
CA CYS A 42 -4.87 -14.67 -1.40
C CYS A 42 -4.22 -16.00 -0.97
N ASP A 43 -3.01 -15.93 -0.42
CA ASP A 43 -2.22 -17.08 0.06
C ASP A 43 -2.50 -17.40 1.54
N ASP A 44 -1.70 -18.29 2.13
CA ASP A 44 -1.90 -18.72 3.52
C ASP A 44 -1.84 -17.57 4.53
N ILE A 45 -1.06 -16.51 4.25
CA ILE A 45 -0.92 -15.37 5.16
C ILE A 45 -2.23 -14.59 5.21
N SER A 46 -2.74 -14.19 4.04
CA SER A 46 -4.02 -13.48 3.97
C SER A 46 -5.19 -14.36 4.38
N LYS A 47 -5.18 -15.67 4.05
CA LYS A 47 -6.21 -16.59 4.51
C LYS A 47 -6.25 -16.69 6.03
N SER A 48 -5.10 -16.84 6.67
CA SER A 48 -4.99 -16.86 8.13
C SER A 48 -5.46 -15.54 8.74
N LEU A 49 -5.02 -14.41 8.19
CA LEU A 49 -5.34 -13.07 8.71
C LEU A 49 -6.84 -12.74 8.65
N PHE A 50 -7.53 -13.21 7.61
CA PHE A 50 -8.95 -12.95 7.40
C PHE A 50 -9.87 -14.13 7.79
N HIS A 51 -9.32 -15.16 8.44
CA HIS A 51 -10.03 -16.40 8.74
C HIS A 51 -10.75 -17.02 7.53
N ILE A 52 -10.15 -16.88 6.34
CA ILE A 52 -10.63 -17.54 5.12
C ILE A 52 -10.26 -19.03 5.24
N PRO A 53 -11.19 -19.97 4.97
CA PRO A 53 -10.89 -21.39 5.03
C PRO A 53 -9.66 -21.75 4.18
N SER A 54 -8.74 -22.53 4.73
CA SER A 54 -7.54 -22.99 3.99
C SER A 54 -7.90 -23.80 2.73
N THR A 55 -9.06 -24.47 2.75
CA THR A 55 -9.66 -25.19 1.61
C THR A 55 -10.18 -24.27 0.50
N SER A 56 -10.27 -22.97 0.74
CA SER A 56 -10.65 -21.99 -0.28
C SER A 56 -9.64 -22.00 -1.42
N GLN A 57 -10.15 -22.04 -2.65
CA GLN A 57 -9.34 -21.96 -3.86
C GLN A 57 -8.88 -20.52 -4.17
N ALA A 58 -9.28 -19.51 -3.40
CA ALA A 58 -8.92 -18.13 -3.69
C ALA A 58 -7.40 -17.92 -3.85
N GLN A 59 -7.03 -17.13 -4.86
CA GLN A 59 -5.64 -16.81 -5.20
C GLN A 59 -5.37 -15.31 -5.28
N MET A 60 -6.43 -14.50 -5.40
CA MET A 60 -6.35 -13.05 -5.52
C MET A 60 -7.30 -12.40 -4.52
N MET A 61 -6.86 -11.29 -3.92
CA MET A 61 -7.67 -10.44 -3.05
C MET A 61 -7.52 -8.97 -3.47
N THR A 62 -8.62 -8.26 -3.65
CA THR A 62 -8.64 -6.81 -3.89
C THR A 62 -9.03 -6.08 -2.61
N TRP A 63 -8.51 -4.86 -2.43
CA TRP A 63 -8.68 -4.06 -1.22
C TRP A 63 -9.18 -2.65 -1.58
N ASP A 64 -10.17 -2.13 -0.85
CA ASP A 64 -10.57 -0.71 -0.77
C ASP A 64 -10.57 -0.33 0.71
N LEU A 65 -9.49 0.33 1.15
CA LEU A 65 -9.32 0.81 2.51
C LEU A 65 -9.55 2.32 2.56
N ARG A 66 -10.48 2.74 3.43
CA ARG A 66 -10.80 4.14 3.68
C ARG A 66 -10.48 4.48 5.12
N LEU A 67 -9.60 5.46 5.31
CA LEU A 67 -9.25 6.01 6.61
C LEU A 67 -9.95 7.35 6.81
N TYR A 68 -10.58 7.52 7.95
CA TYR A 68 -11.27 8.73 8.35
C TYR A 68 -10.54 9.39 9.53
N HIS A 69 -10.48 10.71 9.51
CA HIS A 69 -10.01 11.53 10.63
C HIS A 69 -11.17 12.19 11.34
N ASP A 70 -10.99 12.48 12.62
CA ASP A 70 -11.89 13.35 13.34
C ASP A 70 -11.86 14.76 12.74
N PRO A 71 -13.01 15.35 12.35
CA PRO A 71 -13.04 16.60 11.60
C PRO A 71 -12.59 17.83 12.41
N LYS A 72 -12.52 17.72 13.75
CA LYS A 72 -12.11 18.84 14.62
C LYS A 72 -10.62 18.80 14.92
N THR A 73 -10.07 17.61 15.14
CA THR A 73 -8.70 17.39 15.61
C THR A 73 -7.77 16.90 14.52
N SER A 74 -8.30 16.44 13.38
CA SER A 74 -7.56 15.71 12.34
C SER A 74 -6.86 14.45 12.83
N ALA A 75 -7.20 13.95 14.03
CA ALA A 75 -6.65 12.71 14.57
C ALA A 75 -7.26 11.48 13.86
N PRO A 76 -6.55 10.33 13.83
CA PRO A 76 -7.13 9.05 13.43
C PRO A 76 -8.45 8.78 14.16
N ALA A 77 -9.48 8.38 13.41
CA ALA A 77 -10.81 8.10 13.97
C ALA A 77 -11.27 6.69 13.59
N THR A 78 -11.89 6.55 12.42
CA THR A 78 -12.49 5.28 11.98
C THR A 78 -11.95 4.84 10.64
N PHE A 79 -12.18 3.58 10.30
CA PHE A 79 -11.89 3.05 8.97
C PHE A 79 -13.07 2.25 8.43
N ASN A 80 -13.11 2.11 7.11
CA ASN A 80 -13.90 1.11 6.42
C ASN A 80 -12.97 0.36 5.45
N LEU A 81 -12.95 -0.96 5.55
CA LEU A 81 -12.17 -1.83 4.68
C LEU A 81 -13.10 -2.82 3.99
N VAL A 82 -13.06 -2.83 2.66
CA VAL A 82 -13.70 -3.85 1.84
C VAL A 82 -12.62 -4.68 1.16
N CYS A 83 -12.62 -5.97 1.43
CA CYS A 83 -11.78 -6.95 0.75
C CYS A 83 -12.65 -7.88 -0.09
N THR A 84 -12.27 -8.13 -1.33
CA THR A 84 -12.96 -9.10 -2.20
C THR A 84 -11.96 -10.13 -2.68
N TYR A 85 -12.24 -11.42 -2.48
CA TYR A 85 -11.30 -12.49 -2.78
C TYR A 85 -11.93 -13.62 -3.61
N GLY A 86 -11.10 -14.28 -4.42
CA GLY A 86 -11.54 -15.36 -5.30
C GLY A 86 -10.46 -15.84 -6.27
N MET A 87 -10.89 -16.62 -7.26
CA MET A 87 -10.02 -17.08 -8.35
C MET A 87 -9.90 -15.99 -9.43
N PRO A 88 -8.68 -15.55 -9.79
CA PRO A 88 -8.50 -14.52 -10.80
C PRO A 88 -8.89 -15.03 -12.19
N ARG A 89 -9.60 -14.20 -12.96
CA ARG A 89 -9.88 -14.47 -14.38
C ARG A 89 -8.69 -14.04 -15.22
N GLN A 90 -8.05 -15.01 -15.86
CA GLN A 90 -6.88 -14.81 -16.71
C GLN A 90 -7.13 -13.70 -17.75
N GLY A 91 -6.13 -12.84 -17.94
CA GLY A 91 -6.19 -11.72 -18.88
C GLY A 91 -7.10 -10.56 -18.45
N THR A 92 -7.70 -10.62 -17.26
CA THR A 92 -8.55 -9.55 -16.72
C THR A 92 -8.15 -9.17 -15.29
N ARG A 93 -8.78 -8.13 -14.74
CA ARG A 93 -8.66 -7.75 -13.31
C ARG A 93 -9.77 -8.37 -12.44
N GLY A 94 -10.65 -9.18 -13.02
CA GLY A 94 -11.83 -9.72 -12.34
C GLY A 94 -11.64 -11.14 -11.82
N PHE A 95 -12.74 -11.71 -11.31
CA PHE A 95 -12.80 -13.08 -10.78
C PHE A 95 -13.53 -14.02 -11.75
N MET A 96 -13.19 -15.32 -11.77
CA MET A 96 -13.79 -16.29 -12.69
C MET A 96 -15.25 -16.62 -12.34
N ASP A 97 -15.51 -17.01 -11.09
CA ASP A 97 -16.78 -17.61 -10.62
C ASP A 97 -17.44 -16.76 -9.52
N GLY A 98 -17.31 -15.43 -9.64
CA GLY A 98 -17.66 -14.50 -8.58
C GLY A 98 -16.58 -14.41 -7.50
N ALA A 99 -16.89 -13.70 -6.43
CA ALA A 99 -15.95 -13.46 -5.34
C ALA A 99 -16.69 -13.33 -4.01
N THR A 100 -15.98 -13.61 -2.92
CA THR A 100 -16.50 -13.40 -1.57
C THR A 100 -15.99 -12.06 -1.06
N THR A 101 -16.84 -11.32 -0.34
CA THR A 101 -16.51 -10.00 0.20
C THR A 101 -16.48 -10.04 1.73
N ILE A 102 -15.46 -9.40 2.30
CA ILE A 102 -15.31 -9.13 3.72
C ILE A 102 -15.40 -7.61 3.89
N GLU A 103 -16.22 -7.16 4.84
CA GLU A 103 -16.31 -5.75 5.21
C GLU A 103 -15.93 -5.61 6.70
N LEU A 104 -14.90 -4.81 6.97
CA LEU A 104 -14.45 -4.49 8.32
C LEU A 104 -14.63 -3.00 8.59
N LYS A 105 -15.20 -2.68 9.74
CA LYS A 105 -15.36 -1.31 10.23
C LYS A 105 -14.84 -1.23 11.65
N GLY A 106 -14.21 -0.12 12.00
CA GLY A 106 -13.80 0.12 13.37
C GLY A 106 -12.92 1.34 13.49
N SER A 107 -12.03 1.31 14.47
CA SER A 107 -11.11 2.40 14.77
C SER A 107 -9.70 2.12 14.24
N TRP A 108 -8.94 3.19 14.02
CA TRP A 108 -7.52 3.05 13.71
C TRP A 108 -6.69 4.08 14.45
N ILE A 109 -5.44 3.72 14.72
CA ILE A 109 -4.47 4.55 15.43
C ILE A 109 -3.13 4.54 14.69
N ILE A 110 -2.32 5.54 15.00
CA ILE A 110 -0.90 5.55 14.63
C ILE A 110 -0.10 4.96 15.79
N ASP A 111 0.58 3.85 15.51
CA ASP A 111 1.58 3.18 16.33
C ASP A 111 2.98 3.42 15.74
N LYS A 112 4.01 2.91 16.42
CA LYS A 112 5.40 2.98 15.96
C LYS A 112 6.08 1.63 15.97
N GLY A 113 7.13 1.56 15.16
CA GLY A 113 8.10 0.48 15.15
C GLY A 113 7.69 -0.68 14.27
N THR A 114 8.65 -1.17 13.49
CA THR A 114 8.71 -2.54 12.97
C THR A 114 9.82 -3.31 13.69
N LYS A 115 9.98 -4.59 13.39
CA LYS A 115 11.10 -5.39 13.90
C LYS A 115 12.47 -4.78 13.59
N GLU A 116 12.64 -4.21 12.39
CA GLU A 116 13.92 -3.65 11.92
C GLU A 116 14.04 -2.14 12.15
N ASN A 117 12.93 -1.42 12.31
CA ASN A 117 12.94 0.04 12.47
C ASN A 117 11.96 0.50 13.56
N SER A 118 12.49 0.78 14.76
CA SER A 118 11.71 1.28 15.90
C SER A 118 11.05 2.66 15.69
N LYS A 119 11.49 3.44 14.70
CA LYS A 119 10.93 4.76 14.37
C LYS A 119 9.86 4.71 13.28
N ALA A 120 9.70 3.57 12.62
CA ALA A 120 8.74 3.41 11.53
C ALA A 120 7.31 3.77 11.99
N VAL A 121 6.55 4.45 11.14
CA VAL A 121 5.14 4.77 11.41
C VAL A 121 4.29 3.57 11.02
N VAL A 122 3.46 3.09 11.95
CA VAL A 122 2.57 1.94 11.72
C VAL A 122 1.13 2.36 11.92
N CYS A 123 0.26 2.09 10.95
CA CYS A 123 -1.18 2.23 11.13
C CYS A 123 -1.74 0.91 11.67
N LYS A 124 -2.40 0.95 12.84
CA LYS A 124 -3.11 -0.20 13.40
C LYS A 124 -4.61 0.00 13.25
N LEU A 125 -5.28 -0.95 12.62
CA LEU A 125 -6.73 -0.99 12.44
C LEU A 125 -7.30 -2.09 13.35
N THR A 126 -8.36 -1.78 14.09
CA THR A 126 -9.05 -2.74 14.95
C THR A 126 -10.52 -2.75 14.57
N ALA A 127 -11.00 -3.88 14.04
CA ALA A 127 -12.39 -4.01 13.62
C ALA A 127 -13.30 -4.16 14.85
N ASP A 128 -14.43 -3.46 14.84
CA ASP A 128 -15.46 -3.56 15.87
C ASP A 128 -16.37 -4.77 15.61
N ASN A 129 -16.50 -5.17 14.34
CA ASN A 129 -17.36 -6.25 13.87
C ASN A 129 -16.64 -7.59 13.67
N SER A 130 -15.37 -7.70 14.08
CA SER A 130 -14.53 -8.88 13.86
C SER A 130 -13.33 -8.88 14.81
N PRO A 131 -12.80 -10.04 15.24
CA PRO A 131 -11.55 -10.10 15.99
C PRO A 131 -10.29 -9.69 15.19
N ILE A 132 -10.45 -9.38 13.90
CA ILE A 132 -9.34 -9.02 13.01
C ILE A 132 -8.72 -7.68 13.42
N SER A 133 -7.41 -7.68 13.61
CA SER A 133 -6.57 -6.48 13.73
C SER A 133 -5.54 -6.49 12.61
N LEU A 134 -5.41 -5.37 11.90
CA LEU A 134 -4.45 -5.22 10.81
C LEU A 134 -3.38 -4.19 11.18
N LEU A 135 -2.15 -4.44 10.75
CA LEU A 135 -1.01 -3.57 10.94
C LEU A 135 -0.45 -3.22 9.57
N PHE A 136 -0.18 -1.93 9.33
CA PHE A 136 0.42 -1.47 8.08
C PHE A 136 1.61 -0.58 8.39
N LEU A 137 2.78 -0.89 7.81
CA LEU A 137 3.84 0.08 7.68
C LEU A 137 3.35 1.21 6.78
N ARG A 138 3.61 2.45 7.17
CA ARG A 138 3.37 3.65 6.35
C ARG A 138 4.71 4.32 6.01
N PRO A 139 5.38 3.90 4.90
CA PRO A 139 6.64 4.51 4.47
C PRO A 139 6.52 6.01 4.19
N ASN A 140 5.40 6.42 3.60
CA ASN A 140 5.01 7.80 3.36
C ASN A 140 3.48 7.88 3.23
N GLU A 141 2.93 9.04 2.86
CA GLU A 141 1.48 9.24 2.72
C GLU A 141 0.86 8.54 1.50
N ASN A 142 1.69 8.00 0.59
CA ASN A 142 1.24 7.47 -0.69
C ASN A 142 1.03 5.95 -0.68
N ILE A 143 1.67 5.21 0.24
CA ILE A 143 1.54 3.76 0.33
C ILE A 143 1.40 3.26 1.77
N LEU A 144 0.72 2.12 1.90
CA LEU A 144 0.67 1.29 3.11
C LEU A 144 1.15 -0.11 2.75
N HIS A 145 1.97 -0.76 3.59
CA HIS A 145 2.39 -2.14 3.38
C HIS A 145 1.98 -3.01 4.56
N LEU A 146 1.30 -4.13 4.30
CA LEU A 146 0.78 -5.01 5.34
C LEU A 146 1.93 -5.58 6.19
N LEU A 147 1.70 -5.63 7.49
CA LEU A 147 2.55 -6.29 8.47
C LEU A 147 1.87 -7.53 9.02
N ASP A 148 2.67 -8.53 9.39
CA ASP A 148 2.19 -9.65 10.18
C ASP A 148 1.97 -9.26 11.66
N ALA A 149 1.46 -10.19 12.48
CA ALA A 149 1.25 -9.96 13.91
C ALA A 149 2.54 -9.63 14.69
N ASN A 150 3.71 -9.98 14.15
CA ASN A 150 5.03 -9.72 14.73
C ASN A 150 5.67 -8.43 14.17
N LYS A 151 4.92 -7.62 13.41
CA LYS A 151 5.39 -6.39 12.76
C LYS A 151 6.53 -6.64 11.75
N ASN A 152 6.57 -7.81 11.11
CA ASN A 152 7.39 -8.06 9.91
C ASN A 152 6.61 -7.67 8.66
N LEU A 153 7.32 -7.26 7.60
CA LEU A 153 6.70 -6.98 6.30
C LEU A 153 6.17 -8.28 5.68
N VAL A 154 4.93 -8.27 5.23
CA VAL A 154 4.34 -9.45 4.57
C VAL A 154 4.85 -9.52 3.14
N VAL A 155 5.60 -10.58 2.85
CA VAL A 155 6.17 -10.80 1.52
C VAL A 155 5.11 -11.33 0.57
N GLY A 156 4.96 -10.66 -0.57
CA GLY A 156 4.11 -11.13 -1.66
C GLY A 156 4.82 -12.18 -2.52
N ASN A 157 4.49 -12.19 -3.80
CA ASN A 157 5.14 -13.04 -4.80
C ASN A 157 5.52 -12.22 -6.04
N GLY A 158 6.01 -12.86 -7.10
CA GLY A 158 6.39 -12.16 -8.33
C GLY A 158 5.23 -11.55 -9.12
N ALA A 159 3.98 -11.85 -8.74
CA ALA A 159 2.79 -11.28 -9.36
C ALA A 159 2.14 -10.16 -8.54
N TRP A 160 2.14 -10.26 -7.22
CA TRP A 160 1.45 -9.33 -6.33
C TRP A 160 2.25 -9.05 -5.05
N SER A 161 2.17 -7.82 -4.56
CA SER A 161 2.69 -7.39 -3.25
C SER A 161 1.56 -7.20 -2.25
N TYR A 162 1.89 -7.02 -0.97
CA TYR A 162 0.95 -6.58 0.07
C TYR A 162 0.95 -5.05 0.30
N THR A 163 1.30 -4.28 -0.72
CA THR A 163 1.28 -2.81 -0.70
C THR A 163 -0.03 -2.26 -1.25
N LEU A 164 -0.69 -1.41 -0.47
CA LEU A 164 -1.85 -0.61 -0.86
C LEU A 164 -1.39 0.79 -1.28
N ASN A 165 -1.96 1.27 -2.39
CA ASN A 165 -1.59 2.51 -3.04
C ASN A 165 -2.68 3.55 -2.83
N SER A 166 -2.30 4.77 -2.48
CA SER A 166 -3.24 5.89 -2.40
C SER A 166 -3.88 6.13 -3.77
N THR A 167 -5.20 6.31 -3.78
CA THR A 167 -5.94 6.72 -4.98
C THR A 167 -5.73 8.19 -5.34
N LYS A 168 -5.17 8.97 -4.41
CA LYS A 168 -4.81 10.38 -4.57
C LYS A 168 -3.40 10.59 -4.01
N PRO A 169 -2.34 10.16 -4.75
CA PRO A 169 -0.97 10.39 -4.31
C PRO A 169 -0.72 11.88 -4.11
N VAL A 170 -0.08 12.21 -2.99
CA VAL A 170 0.36 13.56 -2.66
C VAL A 170 1.77 13.74 -3.22
N ASP A 171 2.01 14.88 -3.87
CA ASP A 171 3.34 15.32 -4.26
C ASP A 171 4.15 15.72 -3.02
N LEU A 172 5.34 15.14 -2.88
CA LEU A 172 6.21 15.30 -1.71
C LEU A 172 7.50 16.08 -2.06
N SER A 173 7.47 16.85 -3.16
CA SER A 173 8.57 17.60 -3.82
C SER A 173 9.34 18.65 -3.01
N SER A 174 9.15 18.73 -1.70
CA SER A 174 9.81 19.71 -0.84
C SER A 174 11.08 19.21 -0.12
N ASN A 175 11.57 18.01 -0.42
CA ASN A 175 12.62 17.37 0.39
C ASN A 175 13.90 17.06 -0.39
N LYS A 176 14.86 18.01 -0.43
CA LYS A 176 16.25 17.69 -0.76
C LYS A 176 16.84 16.79 0.34
N ILE A 177 17.47 15.68 -0.04
CA ILE A 177 18.08 14.70 0.88
C ILE A 177 19.60 14.80 0.84
N ASN A 178 20.24 14.66 2.02
CA ASN A 178 21.66 14.32 2.15
C ASN A 178 21.75 12.82 2.47
N SER A 179 22.02 11.97 1.48
CA SER A 179 22.32 10.56 1.70
C SER A 179 23.83 10.35 1.71
N GLN A 180 24.31 9.43 2.53
CA GLN A 180 25.72 9.06 2.59
C GLN A 180 25.90 7.65 2.02
N LYS A 181 26.93 7.47 1.20
CA LYS A 181 27.31 6.15 0.70
C LYS A 181 27.90 5.34 1.85
N ILE A 182 27.47 4.08 1.98
CA ILE A 182 28.05 3.15 2.95
C ILE A 182 28.74 2.00 2.21
N ILE A 183 29.84 1.54 2.79
CA ILE A 183 30.75 0.57 2.16
C ILE A 183 30.23 -0.87 2.30
N SER A 184 29.54 -1.22 3.39
CA SER A 184 28.95 -2.55 3.50
C SER A 184 27.70 -2.61 4.37
N GLU A 185 26.79 -3.50 3.98
CA GLU A 185 25.68 -3.99 4.78
C GLU A 185 25.95 -5.48 5.03
N ASN A 186 25.81 -5.94 6.27
CA ASN A 186 26.05 -7.34 6.65
C ASN A 186 24.92 -8.24 6.12
N LEU A 187 25.01 -8.62 4.85
CA LEU A 187 24.09 -9.55 4.21
C LEU A 187 24.83 -10.84 3.85
N SER A 188 24.27 -11.98 4.27
CA SER A 188 24.90 -13.31 4.18
C SER A 188 24.68 -14.00 2.82
N TYR A 189 24.47 -13.25 1.73
CA TYR A 189 24.15 -13.83 0.42
C TYR A 189 24.97 -13.23 -0.72
N ASP A 190 25.38 -14.09 -1.65
CA ASP A 190 26.14 -13.69 -2.86
C ASP A 190 25.25 -12.98 -3.88
N SER A 191 23.93 -13.24 -3.84
CA SER A 191 22.95 -12.52 -4.65
C SER A 191 21.57 -12.47 -4.00
N ALA A 192 20.81 -11.44 -4.36
CA ALA A 192 19.38 -11.36 -4.05
C ALA A 192 18.56 -11.14 -5.32
N VAL A 193 17.41 -11.83 -5.40
CA VAL A 193 16.48 -11.75 -6.52
C VAL A 193 15.14 -11.24 -6.02
N PHE A 194 14.68 -10.15 -6.62
CA PHE A 194 13.40 -9.53 -6.31
C PHE A 194 12.52 -9.47 -7.56
N ASP A 195 11.26 -9.86 -7.43
CA ASP A 195 10.25 -9.71 -8.49
C ASP A 195 9.17 -8.71 -8.08
N GLY A 196 8.62 -8.00 -9.06
CA GLY A 196 7.51 -7.09 -8.85
C GLY A 196 6.73 -6.84 -10.13
N ARG A 197 5.56 -6.21 -10.00
CA ARG A 197 4.80 -5.69 -11.13
C ARG A 197 4.50 -4.23 -10.89
N THR A 198 4.79 -3.39 -11.87
CA THR A 198 4.58 -1.95 -11.78
C THR A 198 3.61 -1.45 -12.85
N PRO A 199 2.94 -0.31 -12.65
CA PRO A 199 2.28 0.42 -13.73
C PRO A 199 3.24 0.79 -14.87
N CYS A 200 2.67 1.08 -16.05
CA CYS A 200 3.42 1.46 -17.25
C CYS A 200 3.80 2.94 -17.34
N TYR A 201 3.61 3.73 -16.27
CA TYR A 201 4.11 5.10 -16.19
C TYR A 201 5.20 5.09 -15.09
N ASN A 202 6.48 5.20 -15.45
CA ASN A 202 7.53 5.13 -14.43
C ASN A 202 8.93 5.54 -14.97
N PRO A 203 9.86 6.03 -14.13
CA PRO A 203 11.31 6.00 -14.36
C PRO A 203 11.88 4.69 -14.94
N LEU A 204 11.22 3.53 -14.73
CA LEU A 204 11.61 2.29 -15.40
C LEU A 204 11.54 2.37 -16.93
N LEU A 205 10.63 3.16 -17.51
CA LEU A 205 10.62 3.40 -18.95
C LEU A 205 11.84 4.22 -19.41
N SER A 206 12.29 5.16 -18.57
CA SER A 206 13.48 5.97 -18.84
C SER A 206 14.74 5.10 -18.94
N LEU A 207 14.75 3.95 -18.25
CA LEU A 207 15.84 2.98 -18.36
C LEU A 207 15.84 2.16 -19.64
N THR A 208 14.65 1.83 -20.16
CA THR A 208 14.55 1.04 -21.39
C THR A 208 14.57 1.92 -22.64
N GLY A 209 14.35 3.22 -22.49
CA GLY A 209 14.34 4.19 -23.60
C GLY A 209 13.21 3.97 -24.60
N GLN A 210 12.21 3.13 -24.27
CA GLN A 210 11.16 2.73 -25.19
C GLN A 210 9.78 2.90 -24.58
N GLN A 211 8.91 3.59 -25.33
CA GLN A 211 7.48 3.58 -25.09
C GLN A 211 6.88 2.35 -25.75
N VAL A 212 6.17 1.53 -24.97
CA VAL A 212 5.45 0.37 -25.48
C VAL A 212 3.96 0.75 -25.59
N PRO A 213 3.40 0.90 -26.81
CA PRO A 213 1.99 1.23 -26.98
C PRO A 213 1.07 0.22 -26.30
N ARG A 214 0.01 0.71 -25.65
CA ARG A 214 -0.97 -0.13 -24.93
C ARG A 214 -0.36 -1.00 -23.82
N CYS A 215 0.72 -0.55 -23.19
CA CYS A 215 1.28 -1.21 -22.01
C CYS A 215 0.24 -1.18 -20.87
N GLN A 216 -0.03 -2.36 -20.30
CA GLN A 216 -0.96 -2.57 -19.19
C GLN A 216 -0.23 -2.64 -17.85
N LEU A 217 0.91 -3.34 -17.80
CA LEU A 217 1.82 -3.42 -16.67
C LEU A 217 3.24 -3.80 -17.11
N ILE A 218 4.20 -3.64 -16.20
CA ILE A 218 5.57 -4.10 -16.38
C ILE A 218 5.87 -5.18 -15.33
N LYS A 219 6.20 -6.40 -15.75
CA LYS A 219 6.76 -7.42 -14.85
C LYS A 219 8.25 -7.16 -14.74
N CYS A 220 8.77 -7.12 -13.53
CA CYS A 220 10.16 -6.77 -13.27
C CYS A 220 10.84 -7.87 -12.45
N ARG A 221 12.10 -8.15 -12.77
CA ARG A 221 13.02 -8.94 -11.95
C ARG A 221 14.32 -8.19 -11.77
N ILE A 222 14.71 -7.99 -10.52
CA ILE A 222 16.00 -7.40 -10.15
C ILE A 222 16.87 -8.51 -9.57
N VAL A 223 18.10 -8.63 -10.06
CA VAL A 223 19.15 -9.44 -9.46
C VAL A 223 20.25 -8.51 -8.99
N LEU A 224 20.55 -8.54 -7.69
CA LEU A 224 21.63 -7.78 -7.06
C LEU A 224 22.77 -8.75 -6.74
N TYR A 225 23.93 -8.56 -7.36
CA TYR A 225 25.12 -9.38 -7.12
C TYR A 225 26.04 -8.71 -6.09
N ARG A 226 26.66 -9.51 -5.23
CA ARG A 226 27.72 -9.10 -4.31
C ARG A 226 29.01 -9.86 -4.61
N ASP A 227 30.13 -9.33 -4.17
CA ASP A 227 31.38 -10.07 -4.19
C ASP A 227 31.33 -11.19 -3.15
N VAL A 228 31.78 -12.39 -3.50
CA VAL A 228 31.69 -13.58 -2.63
C VAL A 228 32.61 -13.51 -1.42
N ASN A 229 33.68 -12.72 -1.49
CA ASN A 229 34.66 -12.61 -0.41
C ASN A 229 34.41 -11.36 0.44
N THR A 230 34.10 -10.22 -0.18
CA THR A 230 33.92 -8.95 0.53
C THR A 230 32.47 -8.66 0.88
N HIS A 231 31.52 -9.37 0.27
CA HIS A 231 30.08 -9.08 0.32
C HIS A 231 29.71 -7.66 -0.14
N GLU A 232 30.61 -6.95 -0.81
CA GLU A 232 30.33 -5.61 -1.32
C GLU A 232 29.41 -5.66 -2.55
N PRO A 233 28.51 -4.67 -2.74
CA PRO A 233 27.71 -4.52 -3.95
C PRO A 233 28.58 -4.51 -5.22
N THR A 234 28.27 -5.39 -6.19
CA THR A 234 28.99 -5.43 -7.48
C THR A 234 28.11 -4.93 -8.61
N ASN A 235 27.38 -5.82 -9.26
CA ASN A 235 26.56 -5.52 -10.44
C ASN A 235 25.09 -5.80 -10.16
N PHE A 236 24.20 -5.24 -10.98
CA PHE A 236 22.80 -5.65 -11.02
C PHE A 236 22.39 -6.06 -12.43
N GLN A 237 21.32 -6.83 -12.49
CA GLN A 237 20.54 -7.08 -13.70
C GLN A 237 19.08 -6.75 -13.43
N LEU A 238 18.46 -5.97 -14.30
CA LEU A 238 17.05 -5.67 -14.29
C LEU A 238 16.44 -6.23 -15.57
N TYR A 239 15.53 -7.19 -15.43
CA TYR A 239 14.72 -7.70 -16.52
C TYR A 239 13.33 -7.10 -16.43
N THR A 240 12.82 -6.58 -17.55
CA THR A 240 11.43 -6.11 -17.64
C THR A 240 10.68 -6.80 -18.76
N VAL A 241 9.41 -7.09 -18.52
CA VAL A 241 8.45 -7.55 -19.54
C VAL A 241 7.28 -6.59 -19.55
N HIS A 242 7.15 -5.83 -20.64
CA HIS A 242 6.07 -4.87 -20.83
C HIS A 242 4.90 -5.63 -21.44
N VAL A 243 3.83 -5.80 -20.68
CA VAL A 243 2.66 -6.60 -21.04
C VAL A 243 1.60 -5.69 -21.65
N GLY A 244 0.97 -6.09 -22.77
CA GLY A 244 -0.06 -5.28 -23.41
C GLY A 244 -0.22 -5.54 -24.90
N GLY A 245 -0.05 -4.51 -25.74
CA GLY A 245 -0.17 -4.57 -27.21
C GLY A 245 0.83 -5.48 -27.94
N GLY A 246 1.56 -6.31 -27.20
CA GLY A 246 2.67 -7.18 -27.59
C GLY A 246 3.67 -7.25 -26.42
N ASP A 247 3.94 -8.46 -25.91
CA ASP A 247 4.88 -8.63 -24.80
C ASP A 247 6.31 -8.35 -25.26
N THR A 248 6.92 -7.28 -24.75
CA THR A 248 8.31 -6.91 -25.09
C THR A 248 9.21 -7.07 -23.88
N ARG A 249 10.42 -7.59 -24.10
CA ARG A 249 11.39 -7.88 -23.04
C ARG A 249 12.60 -6.99 -23.16
N TYR A 250 13.04 -6.43 -22.04
CA TYR A 250 14.26 -5.66 -21.92
C TYR A 250 15.15 -6.20 -20.80
N SER A 251 16.43 -5.93 -20.91
CA SER A 251 17.41 -6.20 -19.86
C SER A 251 18.34 -5.01 -19.74
N THR A 252 18.54 -4.55 -18.50
CA THR A 252 19.47 -3.48 -18.15
C THR A 252 20.47 -4.02 -17.15
N VAL A 253 21.75 -3.71 -17.34
CA VAL A 253 22.83 -4.09 -16.43
C VAL A 253 23.55 -2.85 -15.93
N GLY A 254 24.19 -2.94 -14.77
CA GLY A 254 24.95 -1.83 -14.23
C GLY A 254 25.57 -2.12 -12.88
N LYS A 255 26.03 -1.06 -12.21
CA LYS A 255 26.53 -1.12 -10.83
C LYS A 255 25.42 -0.75 -9.87
N TRP A 256 25.47 -1.28 -8.65
CA TRP A 256 24.58 -0.82 -7.60
C TRP A 256 25.37 -0.51 -6.34
N THR A 257 24.82 0.35 -5.49
CA THR A 257 25.45 0.78 -4.25
C THR A 257 24.42 0.81 -3.13
N VAL A 258 24.91 0.73 -1.90
CA VAL A 258 24.12 0.93 -0.70
C VAL A 258 24.37 2.33 -0.18
N LEU A 259 23.30 3.09 0.01
CA LEU A 259 23.32 4.39 0.68
C LEU A 259 22.55 4.25 1.99
N GLN A 260 22.80 5.17 2.91
CA GLN A 260 22.06 5.26 4.15
C GLN A 260 21.57 6.68 4.39
N GLY A 261 20.40 6.74 5.02
CA GLY A 261 19.76 7.95 5.45
C GLY A 261 18.75 8.47 4.43
N THR A 262 17.61 8.85 4.96
CA THR A 262 16.70 9.82 4.36
C THR A 262 16.63 11.05 5.25
N LYS A 263 15.97 12.11 4.80
CA LYS A 263 15.75 13.31 5.64
C LYS A 263 14.97 13.00 6.92
N THR A 264 14.08 12.01 6.87
CA THR A 264 13.18 11.65 7.98
C THR A 264 13.73 10.50 8.83
N ASP A 265 14.67 9.72 8.31
CA ASP A 265 15.29 8.62 9.03
C ASP A 265 16.71 8.33 8.53
N GLU A 266 17.70 8.71 9.33
CA GLU A 266 19.13 8.49 9.10
C GLU A 266 19.49 7.00 9.00
N LYS A 267 18.67 6.08 9.52
CA LYS A 267 18.95 4.63 9.47
C LYS A 267 18.40 3.95 8.23
N THR A 268 17.56 4.63 7.45
CA THR A 268 16.96 4.05 6.24
C THR A 268 18.05 3.59 5.28
N VAL A 269 18.00 2.32 4.88
CA VAL A 269 18.92 1.75 3.88
C VAL A 269 18.32 1.94 2.49
N LEU A 270 19.14 2.39 1.55
CA LEU A 270 18.74 2.67 0.18
C LEU A 270 19.62 1.87 -0.78
N TYR A 271 19.01 1.24 -1.78
CA TYR A 271 19.74 0.61 -2.88
C TYR A 271 19.63 1.49 -4.11
N GLN A 272 20.78 1.95 -4.62
CA GLN A 272 20.83 2.76 -5.82
C GLN A 272 21.43 1.94 -6.97
N LEU A 273 20.67 1.78 -8.04
CA LEU A 273 21.05 1.08 -9.26
C LEU A 273 21.45 2.11 -10.31
N GLN A 274 22.69 2.02 -10.79
CA GLN A 274 23.28 2.86 -11.82
C GLN A 274 23.44 2.07 -13.13
N PRO A 275 22.53 2.23 -14.10
CA PRO A 275 22.61 1.56 -15.39
C PRO A 275 23.92 1.87 -16.11
N LYS A 276 24.47 0.87 -16.80
CA LYS A 276 25.54 1.06 -17.78
C LYS A 276 24.91 1.46 -19.11
N SER A 277 24.82 2.77 -19.37
CA SER A 277 24.29 3.32 -20.63
C SER A 277 25.17 4.46 -21.13
N GLU A 278 25.25 4.61 -22.45
CA GLU A 278 25.93 5.73 -23.12
C GLU A 278 25.13 7.04 -23.01
N MET A 279 23.83 6.95 -22.74
CA MET A 279 22.97 8.10 -22.45
C MET A 279 22.78 8.26 -20.94
N PRO A 280 22.75 9.51 -20.42
CA PRO A 280 22.50 9.74 -19.00
C PRO A 280 21.12 9.21 -18.62
N GLN A 281 21.10 8.10 -17.91
CA GLN A 281 19.91 7.55 -17.27
C GLN A 281 19.96 7.89 -15.79
N SER A 282 18.87 8.43 -15.26
CA SER A 282 18.73 8.62 -13.82
C SER A 282 18.87 7.27 -13.11
N PRO A 283 19.61 7.21 -11.99
CA PRO A 283 19.65 6.00 -11.20
C PRO A 283 18.26 5.64 -10.68
N LEU A 284 17.98 4.35 -10.54
CA LEU A 284 16.84 3.93 -9.73
C LEU A 284 17.28 3.87 -8.29
N THR A 285 16.44 4.37 -7.39
CA THR A 285 16.68 4.25 -5.97
C THR A 285 15.54 3.50 -5.32
N PHE A 286 15.87 2.53 -4.47
CA PHE A 286 14.92 1.75 -3.71
C PHE A 286 15.16 2.01 -2.22
N MET A 287 14.10 2.17 -1.45
CA MET A 287 14.16 2.03 -0.01
C MET A 287 14.06 0.55 0.35
N LYS A 288 15.01 0.07 1.14
CA LYS A 288 14.94 -1.26 1.74
C LYS A 288 13.93 -1.21 2.88
N GLY A 289 12.83 -1.95 2.74
CA GLY A 289 11.85 -2.13 3.82
C GLY A 289 12.38 -3.10 4.87
N ASP A 290 12.81 -4.27 4.39
CA ASP A 290 13.56 -5.28 5.12
C ASP A 290 14.40 -6.10 4.12
N ASP A 291 14.97 -7.23 4.54
CA ASP A 291 15.72 -8.14 3.67
C ASP A 291 14.91 -8.72 2.49
N ASN A 292 13.58 -8.64 2.53
CA ASN A 292 12.68 -9.28 1.57
C ASN A 292 11.88 -8.27 0.72
N ILE A 293 11.86 -7.00 1.08
CA ILE A 293 11.01 -5.98 0.43
C ILE A 293 11.82 -4.74 0.04
N LEU A 294 11.68 -4.35 -1.23
CA LEU A 294 12.16 -3.07 -1.75
C LEU A 294 11.00 -2.21 -2.24
N PHE A 295 11.02 -0.92 -1.88
CA PHE A 295 10.10 0.09 -2.39
C PHE A 295 10.84 1.01 -3.37
N LEU A 296 10.41 1.08 -4.63
CA LEU A 296 11.00 2.01 -5.59
C LEU A 296 10.63 3.45 -5.20
N LEU A 297 11.62 4.33 -5.32
CA LEU A 297 11.51 5.75 -5.02
C LEU A 297 11.49 6.59 -6.31
N ASP A 298 10.81 7.72 -6.25
CA ASP A 298 10.89 8.76 -7.27
C ASP A 298 12.20 9.57 -7.19
N THR A 299 12.34 10.58 -8.05
CA THR A 299 13.51 11.47 -8.09
C THR A 299 13.67 12.33 -6.83
N GLU A 300 12.64 12.40 -6.00
CA GLU A 300 12.58 13.15 -4.74
C GLU A 300 12.67 12.22 -3.53
N MET A 301 12.97 10.93 -3.79
CA MET A 301 13.21 9.89 -2.79
C MET A 301 11.96 9.50 -1.98
N ASN A 302 10.77 9.69 -2.56
CA ASN A 302 9.52 9.23 -1.96
C ASN A 302 9.11 7.88 -2.53
N CYS A 303 8.57 7.00 -1.68
CA CYS A 303 7.99 5.74 -2.15
C CYS A 303 6.86 6.01 -3.12
N MET A 304 6.96 5.41 -4.31
CA MET A 304 5.99 5.60 -5.37
C MET A 304 4.71 4.80 -5.11
N ALA A 305 3.56 5.41 -5.40
CA ALA A 305 2.26 4.72 -5.39
C ALA A 305 1.92 4.20 -6.79
N GLY A 306 1.49 2.96 -6.86
CA GLY A 306 1.02 2.33 -8.09
C GLY A 306 -0.46 2.63 -8.38
N ASN A 307 -1.25 1.57 -8.54
CA ASN A 307 -2.70 1.64 -8.72
C ASN A 307 -3.41 0.50 -7.97
N ASP A 308 -4.66 0.24 -8.30
CA ASP A 308 -5.48 -0.84 -7.75
C ASP A 308 -4.92 -2.24 -8.02
N TYR A 309 -4.09 -2.42 -9.04
CA TYR A 309 -3.65 -3.72 -9.53
C TYR A 309 -2.15 -4.00 -9.31
N CYS A 310 -1.30 -2.98 -9.45
CA CYS A 310 0.15 -3.08 -9.33
C CYS A 310 0.68 -2.01 -8.37
N SER A 311 1.80 -2.29 -7.70
CA SER A 311 2.51 -1.34 -6.84
C SER A 311 3.90 -1.02 -7.40
N PHE A 312 4.69 -0.24 -6.67
CA PHE A 312 6.12 -0.09 -6.93
C PHE A 312 6.96 -0.84 -5.88
N THR A 313 6.46 -2.00 -5.44
CA THR A 313 7.09 -2.88 -4.43
C THR A 313 7.62 -4.15 -5.09
N PHE A 314 8.80 -4.57 -4.66
CA PHE A 314 9.49 -5.75 -5.17
C PHE A 314 9.74 -6.73 -4.02
N ASN A 315 9.31 -7.98 -4.22
CA ASN A 315 9.35 -9.06 -3.25
C ASN A 315 10.53 -9.99 -3.55
N ARG A 316 11.30 -10.36 -2.52
CA ARG A 316 12.34 -11.37 -2.64
C ARG A 316 11.71 -12.74 -2.93
N ILE A 317 12.24 -13.44 -3.93
CA ILE A 317 11.67 -14.70 -4.45
C ILE A 317 12.62 -15.90 -4.36
N ARG A 318 13.86 -15.69 -3.92
CA ARG A 318 14.82 -16.76 -3.59
C ARG A 318 15.33 -16.53 -2.17
N LYS A 319 15.13 -17.52 -1.30
CA LYS A 319 15.84 -17.67 -0.03
C LYS A 319 16.95 -18.69 -0.23
#